data_AF-M5ET10-F1
#
_entry.id   AF-M5ET10-F1
#
_cell.length_a   1.000
_cell.length_b   1.000
_cell.length_c   1.000
_cell.angle_alpha   90.00
_cell.angle_beta   90.00
_cell.angle_gamma   90.00
#
_symmetry.space_group_name_H-M   'P 1'
#
loop_
_entity.id
_entity.type
_entity.pdbx_description
1 polymer ?
#
loop_
_entity_poly.entity_id
_entity_poly.type
_entity_poly.pdbx_seq_one_letter_code
_entity_poly.pdbx_strand_id
1 'polypeptide(L)' 'MTSWIEAIGFLGSLFTVLTYSMKEMLWLRVAALLSCLAFVTYGTLIGSLPLILMELTLLPINAWRLIELIRPRLTQN' A
#
# COMPACT_ATOMS: atom_id res chain seq x y z
N MET A 1 24.22 19.54 16.40
CA MET A 1 23.34 20.11 15.35
C MET A 1 23.02 19.02 14.33
N THR A 2 22.17 18.05 14.65
CA THR A 2 21.66 17.01 13.70
C THR A 2 20.40 16.31 14.24
N SER A 3 19.64 16.93 15.17
CA SER A 3 18.51 16.27 15.86
C SER A 3 17.37 15.83 14.94
N TRP A 4 17.23 16.47 13.78
CA TRP A 4 16.25 16.08 12.76
C TRP A 4 16.66 14.79 12.02
N ILE A 5 17.96 14.51 11.90
CA ILE A 5 18.47 13.25 11.33
C ILE A 5 18.20 12.07 12.28
N GLU A 6 18.39 12.28 13.58
CA GLU A 6 18.07 11.26 14.59
C GLU A 6 16.57 10.99 14.67
N ALA A 7 15.74 12.04 14.55
CA ALA A 7 14.29 11.90 14.47
C ALA A 7 13.85 11.07 13.25
N ILE A 8 14.48 11.28 12.09
CA ILE A 8 14.26 10.48 10.88
C ILE A 8 14.72 9.03 11.08
N GLY A 9 15.85 8.81 11.75
CA GLY A 9 16.34 7.48 12.11
C GLY A 9 15.37 6.70 13.00
N PHE A 10 14.87 7.33 14.06
CA PHE A 10 13.87 6.74 14.96
C PHE A 10 12.53 6.48 14.26
N LEU A 11 12.08 7.38 13.39
CA LEU A 11 10.91 7.17 12.53
C LEU A 11 11.08 5.96 11.62
N GLY A 12 12.28 5.80 11.03
CA GLY A 12 12.62 4.63 10.21
C GLY A 12 12.53 3.32 10.99
N SER A 13 13.12 3.26 12.19
CA SER A 13 13.05 2.08 13.05
C SER A 13 11.62 1.75 13.49
N LEU A 14 10.81 2.77 13.79
CA LEU A 14 9.39 2.60 14.12
C LEU A 14 8.61 2.01 12.94
N PHE A 15 8.86 2.48 11.72
CA PHE A 15 8.24 1.90 10.52
C PHE A 15 8.70 0.46 10.26
N THR A 16 9.96 0.13 10.51
CA THR A 16 10.45 -1.26 10.39
C THR A 16 9.76 -2.18 11.38
N VAL A 17 9.58 -1.74 12.63
CA VAL A 17 8.81 -2.49 13.65
C VAL A 17 7.36 -2.63 13.23
N LEU A 18 6.72 -1.56 12.73
CA LEU A 18 5.35 -1.62 12.21
C LEU A 18 5.22 -2.58 11.03
N THR A 19 6.20 -2.59 10.12
CA THR A 19 6.24 -3.47 8.95
C THR A 19 6.38 -4.94 9.35
N TYR A 20 7.25 -5.23 10.31
CA TYR A 20 7.38 -6.59 10.87
C TYR A 20 6.19 -6.98 11.75
N SER A 21 5.49 -5.99 12.33
CA SER A 21 4.29 -6.19 13.14
C SER A 21 3.02 -6.30 12.29
N MET A 22 3.08 -5.98 10.99
CA MET A 22 2.00 -6.24 10.02
C MET A 22 1.98 -7.73 9.65
N LYS A 23 1.39 -8.54 10.52
CA LYS A 23 1.16 -9.98 10.32
C LYS A 23 0.18 -10.31 9.19
N GLU A 24 -0.52 -9.30 8.68
CA GLU A 24 -1.73 -9.47 7.90
C GLU A 24 -1.54 -8.95 6.48
N MET A 25 -1.46 -9.87 5.50
CA MET A 25 -1.43 -9.56 4.06
C MET A 25 -2.56 -8.60 3.62
N LEU A 26 -3.63 -8.52 4.42
CA LEU A 26 -4.73 -7.59 4.29
C LEU A 26 -4.28 -6.12 4.24
N TRP A 27 -3.48 -5.66 5.21
CA TRP A 27 -3.10 -4.25 5.31
C TRP A 27 -2.17 -3.82 4.19
N LEU A 28 -1.29 -4.73 3.75
CA LEU A 28 -0.38 -4.51 2.63
C LEU A 28 -1.15 -4.33 1.31
N ARG A 29 -2.25 -5.06 1.14
CA ARG A 29 -3.14 -4.96 -0.04
C ARG A 29 -3.99 -3.68 -0.03
N VAL A 30 -4.46 -3.26 1.14
CA VAL A 30 -5.18 -1.98 1.29
C VAL A 30 -4.25 -0.81 0.98
N ALA A 31 -3.03 -0.82 1.50
CA ALA A 31 -2.02 0.19 1.17
C ALA A 31 -1.70 0.19 -0.33
N ALA A 32 -1.56 -0.98 -0.96
CA ALA A 32 -1.36 -1.08 -2.40
C ALA A 32 -2.52 -0.48 -3.22
N LEU A 33 -3.77 -0.71 -2.81
CA LEU A 33 -4.95 -0.11 -3.45
C LEU A 33 -4.94 1.43 -3.34
N LEU A 34 -4.63 1.97 -2.17
CA LEU A 34 -4.52 3.42 -1.96
C LEU A 34 -3.40 4.01 -2.83
N SER A 35 -2.26 3.33 -2.91
CA SER A 35 -1.13 3.74 -3.75
C SER A 35 -1.50 3.74 -5.23
N CYS A 36 -2.14 2.66 -5.73
CA CYS A 36 -2.62 2.61 -7.11
C CYS A 36 -3.59 3.75 -7.42
N LEU A 37 -4.52 4.05 -6.50
CA LEU A 37 -5.46 5.16 -6.69
C LEU A 37 -4.72 6.50 -6.82
N ALA A 38 -3.77 6.76 -5.93
CA ALA A 38 -2.96 7.98 -5.94
C ALA A 38 -2.11 8.11 -7.21
N PHE A 39 -1.48 7.02 -7.66
CA PHE A 39 -0.66 7.03 -8.87
C PHE A 39 -1.48 7.10 -10.17
N VAL A 40 -2.70 6.54 -10.20
CA VAL A 40 -3.64 6.77 -11.32
C VAL A 40 -4.05 8.24 -11.37
N THR A 41 -4.36 8.87 -10.23
CA THR A 41 -4.66 10.32 -10.17
C THR A 41 -3.45 11.15 -10.60
N TYR A 42 -2.25 10.81 -10.15
CA TYR A 42 -1.04 11.50 -10.57
C TYR A 42 -0.75 11.30 -12.07
N GLY A 43 -0.86 10.07 -12.56
CA GLY A 43 -0.65 9.70 -13.97
C GLY A 43 -1.61 10.40 -14.93
N THR A 44 -2.86 10.60 -14.52
CA THR A 44 -3.85 11.37 -15.29
C THR A 44 -3.51 12.86 -15.33
N LEU A 45 -3.01 13.44 -14.23
CA LEU A 45 -2.57 14.84 -14.20
C LEU A 45 -1.35 15.10 -15.09
N ILE A 46 -0.40 14.17 -15.16
CA ILE A 46 0.80 14.29 -16.00
C ILE A 46 0.61 13.75 -17.43
N GLY A 47 -0.56 13.21 -17.76
CA GLY A 47 -0.86 12.61 -19.07
C GLY A 47 -0.06 11.33 -19.37
N SER A 48 0.48 10.65 -18.36
CA SER A 48 1.31 9.46 -18.53
C SER A 48 0.46 8.20 -18.61
N LEU A 49 0.04 7.87 -19.83
CA LEU A 49 -0.62 6.60 -20.19
C LEU A 49 0.08 5.35 -19.63
N PRO A 50 1.41 5.17 -19.74
CA PRO A 50 2.06 3.97 -19.23
C PRO A 50 1.98 3.84 -17.71
N LEU A 51 2.03 4.95 -16.96
CA LEU A 51 1.87 4.93 -15.50
C LEU A 51 0.44 4.53 -15.10
N ILE A 52 -0.56 5.10 -15.77
CA ILE A 52 -1.96 4.77 -15.53
C ILE A 52 -2.20 3.29 -15.83
N LEU A 53 -1.76 2.77 -16.98
CA LEU A 53 -1.94 1.36 -17.38
C LEU A 53 -1.32 0.38 -16.38
N MET A 54 -0.12 0.70 -15.87
CA MET A 54 0.55 -0.17 -14.91
C MET A 54 -0.25 -0.29 -13.61
N GLU A 55 -0.67 0.85 -13.07
CA GLU A 55 -1.42 0.92 -11.81
C GLU A 55 -2.83 0.36 -11.96
N LEU A 56 -3.48 0.58 -13.12
CA LEU A 56 -4.80 0.04 -13.42
C LEU A 56 -4.79 -1.49 -13.58
N THR A 57 -3.64 -2.09 -13.93
CA THR A 57 -3.45 -3.55 -13.97
C THR A 57 -3.20 -4.11 -12.56
N LEU A 58 -2.45 -3.38 -11.74
CA LEU A 58 -2.15 -3.75 -10.36
C LEU A 58 -3.37 -3.65 -9.44
N LEU A 59 -4.25 -2.68 -9.69
CA LEU A 59 -5.45 -2.41 -8.89
C LEU A 59 -6.40 -3.63 -8.77
N PRO A 60 -6.86 -4.29 -9.85
CA PRO A 60 -7.72 -5.47 -9.75
C PRO A 60 -7.01 -6.69 -9.16
N ILE A 61 -5.70 -6.86 -9.40
CA ILE A 61 -4.90 -7.95 -8.82
C ILE A 61 -4.81 -7.78 -7.30
N ASN A 62 -4.57 -6.54 -6.84
CA ASN A 62 -4.50 -6.21 -5.42
C ASN A 62 -5.89 -6.28 -4.76
N ALA A 63 -6.96 -5.89 -5.45
CA ALA A 63 -8.33 -6.01 -4.98
C ALA A 63 -8.79 -7.48 -4.84
N TRP A 64 -8.55 -8.32 -5.84
CA TRP A 64 -8.98 -9.72 -5.81
C TRP A 64 -8.29 -10.49 -4.68
N ARG A 65 -6.97 -10.35 -4.55
CA ARG A 65 -6.22 -10.98 -3.46
C ARG A 65 -6.59 -10.43 -2.07
N LEU A 66 -7.09 -9.19 -1.98
CA LEU A 66 -7.67 -8.66 -0.74
C LEU A 66 -9.00 -9.36 -0.41
N ILE A 67 -9.90 -9.49 -1.40
CA ILE A 67 -11.20 -10.15 -1.23
C ILE A 67 -11.03 -11.62 -0.86
N GLU A 68 -10.07 -12.33 -1.46
CA GLU A 68 -9.73 -13.71 -1.14
C GLU A 68 -9.27 -13.88 0.32
N LEU A 69 -8.52 -12.90 0.84
CA LEU A 69 -8.10 -12.87 2.24
C LEU A 69 -9.23 -12.53 3.22
N ILE A 70 -10.20 -11.71 2.81
CA ILE A 70 -11.34 -11.30 3.65
C ILE A 70 -12.43 -12.38 3.68
N ARG A 71 -12.68 -13.05 2.55
CA ARG A 71 -13.76 -14.05 2.38
C ARG A 71 -13.80 -15.12 3.48
N PRO A 72 -12.70 -15.80 3.86
CA PRO A 72 -12.74 -16.81 4.92
C PRO A 72 -12.94 -16.23 6.33
N ARG A 73 -12.69 -14.92 6.55
CA ARG A 73 -12.88 -14.29 7.87
C ARG A 73 -14.32 -13.91 8.18
N LEU A 74 -15.13 -13.66 7.15
CA LEU A 74 -16.54 -13.31 7.32
C LEU A 74 -17.44 -14.53 7.55
N THR A 75 -17.00 -15.73 7.16
CA THR A 75 -17.78 -16.99 7.31
C THR A 75 -17.55 -17.69 8.66
N GLN A 76 -16.63 -17.21 9.50
CA GLN A 76 -16.34 -17.76 10.83
C GLN A 76 -16.92 -16.93 12.00
N ASN A 77 -17.76 -15.92 11.72
CA ASN A 77 -18.38 -15.07 12.73
C ASN A 77 -19.89 -15.30 12.81
#